data_AF-I3YDT5-F1
#
_entry.id   AF-I3YDT5-F1
#
_cell.length_a   1.000
_cell.length_b   1.000
_cell.length_c   1.000
_cell.angle_alpha   90.00
_cell.angle_beta   90.00
_cell.angle_gamma   90.00
#
_symmetry.space_group_name_H-M   'P 1'
#
loop_
_entity.id
_entity.type
_entity.pdbx_description
1 polymer ?
#
loop_
_entity_poly.entity_id
_entity_poly.type
_entity_poly.pdbx_seq_one_letter_code
_entity_poly.pdbx_strand_id
1 'polypeptide(L)' 'MKTETDRIPTAPQRQEMIAIAAYYLAEQRDFAPGGADADWLRAEQLIDAMIADRRIGRATEPEARRASIRNALQLT' A
#
# COMPACT_ATOMS: atom_id res chain seq x y z
N MET A 1 -17.49 -20.11 0.16
CA MET A 1 -17.69 -19.01 -0.81
C MET A 1 -17.06 -17.76 -0.22
N LYS A 2 -15.99 -17.21 -0.80
CA LYS A 2 -15.49 -15.87 -0.44
C LYS A 2 -16.36 -14.86 -1.19
N THR A 3 -17.09 -14.05 -0.43
CA THR A 3 -18.01 -13.03 -0.95
C THR A 3 -17.25 -11.93 -1.68
N GLU A 4 -17.90 -11.26 -2.63
CA GLU A 4 -17.35 -10.15 -3.42
C GLU A 4 -16.72 -9.03 -2.53
N THR A 5 -17.23 -8.87 -1.31
CA THR A 5 -16.76 -7.93 -0.29
C THR A 5 -15.32 -8.20 0.18
N ASP A 6 -14.81 -9.43 0.07
CA ASP A 6 -13.45 -9.80 0.51
C ASP A 6 -12.34 -9.30 -0.44
N ARG A 7 -12.73 -8.74 -1.60
CA ARG A 7 -11.81 -8.23 -2.64
C ARG A 7 -11.51 -6.75 -2.51
N ILE A 8 -12.32 -5.99 -1.76
CA ILE A 8 -12.11 -4.56 -1.56
C ILE A 8 -11.55 -4.38 -0.14
N PRO A 9 -10.36 -3.79 0.04
CA PRO A 9 -9.82 -3.53 1.36
C PRO A 9 -10.80 -2.70 2.19
N THR A 10 -11.02 -3.11 3.44
CA THR A 10 -11.74 -2.29 4.41
C THR A 10 -10.95 -1.01 4.72
N ALA A 11 -11.57 0.01 5.31
CA ALA A 11 -10.88 1.24 5.67
C ALA A 11 -9.65 1.01 6.59
N PRO A 12 -9.71 0.14 7.63
CA PRO A 12 -8.53 -0.21 8.42
C PRO A 12 -7.44 -0.91 7.61
N GLN A 13 -7.81 -1.82 6.70
CA GLN A 13 -6.83 -2.51 5.83
C GLN A 13 -6.16 -1.52 4.88
N ARG A 14 -6.92 -0.58 4.31
CA ARG A 14 -6.38 0.51 3.49
C ARG A 14 -5.38 1.35 4.30
N GLN A 15 -5.71 1.73 5.53
CA GLN A 15 -4.79 2.49 6.38
C GLN A 15 -3.50 1.72 6.71
N GLU A 16 -3.59 0.42 7.00
CA GLU A 16 -2.39 -0.41 7.21
C GLU A 16 -1.50 -0.43 5.96
N MET A 17 -2.11 -0.59 4.77
CA MET A 17 -1.38 -0.59 3.50
C MET A 17 -0.67 0.74 3.24
N ILE A 18 -1.33 1.87 3.55
CA ILE A 18 -0.75 3.21 3.43
C ILE A 18 0.45 3.36 4.37
N ALA A 19 0.30 2.97 5.65
CA ALA A 19 1.38 3.06 6.62
C ALA A 19 2.61 2.23 6.20
N ILE A 20 2.39 1.03 5.66
CA ILE A 20 3.46 0.18 5.14
C ILE A 20 4.13 0.80 3.91
N ALA A 21 3.36 1.37 2.99
CA ALA A 21 3.91 2.05 1.81
C ALA A 21 4.72 3.30 2.19
N ALA A 22 4.20 4.11 3.13
CA ALA A 22 4.90 5.29 3.64
C ALA A 22 6.20 4.91 4.37
N TYR A 23 6.21 3.80 5.13
CA TYR A 23 7.42 3.26 5.74
C TYR A 23 8.47 2.88 4.68
N TYR A 24 8.09 2.18 3.61
CA TYR A 24 9.03 1.82 2.54
C TYR A 24 9.55 3.04 1.77
N LEU A 25 8.71 4.06 1.55
CA LEU A 25 9.18 5.32 0.98
C LEU A 25 10.20 6.00 1.91
N ALA A 26 9.94 6.01 3.22
CA ALA A 26 10.88 6.51 4.23
C ALA A 26 12.21 5.75 4.21
N GLU A 27 12.15 4.42 4.15
CA GLU A 27 13.32 3.58 4.01
C GLU A 27 14.12 3.89 2.73
N GLN A 28 13.47 4.12 1.58
CA GLN A 28 14.13 4.44 0.31
C GLN A 28 14.94 5.74 0.32
N ARG A 29 14.64 6.67 1.25
CA ARG A 29 15.43 7.90 1.44
C ARG A 29 16.26 7.88 2.73
N ASP A 30 16.58 6.69 3.24
CA ASP A 30 17.34 6.51 4.48
C ASP A 30 16.70 7.23 5.69
N PHE A 31 15.36 7.30 5.70
CA PHE A 31 14.56 7.96 6.72
C PHE A 31 14.93 9.44 6.94
N ALA A 32 15.36 10.14 5.89
CA ALA A 32 15.68 11.57 5.98
C ALA A 32 14.51 12.39 6.59
N PRO A 33 14.79 13.31 7.54
CA PRO A 33 13.76 14.06 8.25
C PRO A 33 13.01 15.02 7.32
N GLY A 34 11.76 15.35 7.68
CA GLY A 34 10.92 16.28 6.92
C GLY A 34 10.20 15.69 5.69
N GLY A 35 10.39 14.40 5.40
CA GLY A 35 9.71 13.73 4.27
C GLY A 35 8.38 13.04 4.62
N ALA A 36 8.07 12.84 5.90
CA ALA A 36 6.99 11.95 6.35
C ALA A 36 5.62 12.26 5.72
N ASP A 37 5.23 13.54 5.66
CA ASP A 37 3.93 13.94 5.10
C ASP A 37 3.87 13.69 3.58
N ALA A 38 4.97 13.92 2.87
CA ALA A 38 5.07 13.65 1.43
C ALA A 38 4.97 12.15 1.13
N ASP A 39 5.50 11.31 2.02
CA ASP A 39 5.46 9.85 1.87
C ASP A 39 4.09 9.31 2.11
N TRP A 40 3.44 9.84 3.14
CA TRP A 40 2.07 9.49 3.44
C TRP A 40 1.17 9.84 2.26
N LEU A 41 1.29 11.05 1.73
CA LEU A 41 0.51 11.49 0.57
C LEU A 41 0.78 10.61 -0.66
N ARG A 42 2.05 10.29 -0.94
CA ARG A 42 2.41 9.43 -2.07
C ARG A 42 1.94 7.99 -1.86
N ALA A 43 2.00 7.47 -0.63
CA ALA A 43 1.48 6.17 -0.26
C ALA A 43 -0.04 6.10 -0.44
N GLU A 44 -0.79 7.13 -0.03
CA GLU A 44 -2.24 7.21 -0.25
C GLU A 44 -2.59 7.11 -1.73
N GLN A 45 -1.94 7.94 -2.56
CA GLN A 45 -2.16 7.95 -4.02
C GLN A 45 -1.83 6.59 -4.66
N LEU A 46 -0.71 5.97 -4.25
CA LEU A 46 -0.30 4.66 -4.74
C LEU A 46 -1.33 3.58 -4.38
N ILE A 47 -1.73 3.51 -3.12
CA ILE A 47 -2.66 2.49 -2.63
C ILE A 47 -4.02 2.65 -3.29
N ASP A 48 -4.52 3.89 -3.43
CA ASP A 48 -5.80 4.14 -4.09
C ASP A 48 -5.77 3.73 -5.56
N ALA A 49 -4.69 4.03 -6.28
CA ALA A 49 -4.50 3.57 -7.65
C ALA A 49 -4.46 2.03 -7.74
N MET A 50 -3.76 1.36 -6.82
CA MET A 50 -3.69 -0.11 -6.79
C MET A 50 -5.04 -0.78 -6.46
N ILE A 51 -5.87 -0.14 -5.62
CA ILE A 51 -7.22 -0.60 -5.30
C ILE A 51 -8.13 -0.43 -6.54
N ALA A 52 -8.06 0.73 -7.20
CA ALA A 52 -8.82 1.01 -8.42
C ALA A 52 -8.48 0.02 -9.54
N ASP A 53 -7.20 -0.30 -9.72
CA ASP A 53 -6.71 -1.29 -10.71
C ASP A 53 -6.93 -2.75 -10.27
N ARG A 54 -7.52 -2.99 -9.09
CA ARG A 54 -7.72 -4.32 -8.48
C ARG A 54 -6.42 -5.14 -8.32
N ARG A 55 -5.25 -4.50 -8.27
CA ARG A 55 -3.95 -5.17 -8.09
C ARG A 55 -3.81 -5.79 -6.69
N ILE A 56 -4.38 -5.14 -5.66
CA ILE A 56 -4.33 -5.65 -4.28
C ILE A 56 -5.53 -6.54 -3.94
N GLY A 57 -6.68 -6.36 -4.61
CA GLY A 57 -7.93 -7.05 -4.29
C GLY A 57 -7.96 -8.57 -4.52
N ARG A 58 -6.91 -9.14 -5.14
CA ARG A 58 -6.75 -10.59 -5.30
C ARG A 58 -5.98 -11.27 -4.17
N ALA A 59 -5.11 -10.54 -3.48
CA ALA A 59 -4.28 -11.10 -2.42
C ALA A 59 -5.04 -11.03 -1.09
N THR A 60 -5.49 -12.17 -0.56
CA THR A 60 -6.14 -12.21 0.76
C THR A 60 -5.16 -12.34 1.91
N GLU A 61 -3.93 -12.75 1.62
CA GLU A 61 -2.89 -12.95 2.62
C GLU A 61 -2.12 -11.63 2.89
N PRO A 62 -1.91 -11.25 4.17
CA PRO A 62 -1.19 -10.04 4.53
C PRO A 62 0.21 -9.93 3.89
N GLU A 63 0.94 -11.04 3.81
CA GLU A 63 2.28 -11.06 3.21
C GLU A 63 2.26 -10.80 1.71
N ALA A 64 1.31 -11.39 0.98
CA ALA A 64 1.16 -11.18 -0.46
C ALA A 64 0.80 -9.71 -0.78
N ARG A 65 0.01 -9.07 0.09
CA ARG A 65 -0.28 -7.63 -0.01
C ARG A 65 0.97 -6.78 0.18
N ARG A 66 1.77 -7.06 1.22
CA ARG A 66 3.05 -6.36 1.49
C ARG A 66 4.03 -6.51 0.35
N ALA A 67 4.17 -7.72 -0.18
CA ALA A 67 5.01 -7.99 -1.35
C ALA A 67 4.55 -7.18 -2.57
N SER A 68 3.23 -7.08 -2.79
CA SER A 68 2.67 -6.29 -3.89
C SER A 68 2.97 -4.79 -3.75
N ILE A 69 2.86 -4.24 -2.54
CA ILE A 69 3.18 -2.83 -2.24
C ILE A 69 4.67 -2.56 -2.49
N ARG A 70 5.55 -3.43 -1.95
CA ARG A 70 7.00 -3.29 -2.15
C ARG A 70 7.36 -3.35 -3.63
N ASN A 71 6.85 -4.33 -4.36
CA ASN A 71 7.12 -4.46 -5.80
C ASN A 71 6.67 -3.20 -6.56
N ALA A 72 5.52 -2.62 -6.20
CA ALA A 72 5.04 -1.39 -6.84
C ALA A 72 5.98 -0.19 -6.57
N LEU A 73 6.55 -0.09 -5.38
CA LEU A 73 7.50 0.96 -5.00
C LEU A 73 8.91 0.79 -5.59
N GLN A 74 9.27 -0.43 -5.99
CA GLN A 74 10.55 -0.71 -6.66
C GLN A 74 10.51 -0.51 -8.18
N LEU A 75 9.32 -0.34 -8.77
CA LEU A 75 9.10 -0.21 -10.22
C LEU A 75 8.96 1.25 -10.70
N THR A 76 9.19 2.24 -9.85
CA THR A 76 9.12 3.68 -10.17
C THR A 76 10.48 4.33 -10.13
#